data_AF-A0A842MFV7-F1
#
_entry.id   AF-A0A842MFV7-F1
#
_cell.length_a   1.000
_cell.length_b   1.000
_cell.length_c   1.000
_cell.angle_alpha   90.00
_cell.angle_beta   90.00
_cell.angle_gamma   90.00
#
_symmetry.space_group_name_H-M   'P 1'
#
loop_
_entity.id
_entity.type
_entity.pdbx_description
1 polymer ?
#
loop_
_entity_poly.entity_id
_entity_poly.type
_entity_poly.pdbx_seq_one_letter_code
_entity_poly.pdbx_strand_id
1 'polypeptide(L)'
;RRATDSSLELYYWRDYRQREVDFVLKRGAGVDELIQVTYAAIRDDVADRELKALLVASDELGCRELLVITWDYGGEELVDGKRVRFVPLWRWLLEDRQQANSVGEYAKRNGPTCAFSPPRLRSRSDKVKGHAPEK
;
A
#
# COMPACT_ATOMS: atom_id res chain seq x y z
N ARG A 1 2.36 20.44 -22.18
CA ARG A 1 3.42 19.63 -21.52
C ARG A 1 4.10 20.49 -20.47
N ARG A 2 3.94 20.19 -19.18
CA ARG A 2 4.87 20.65 -18.15
C ARG A 2 5.48 19.39 -17.53
N ALA A 3 6.73 19.10 -17.89
CA ALA A 3 7.56 18.23 -17.09
C ALA A 3 8.22 19.14 -16.06
N THR A 4 7.61 19.29 -14.88
CA THR A 4 8.19 20.07 -13.78
C THR A 4 9.25 19.29 -13.00
N ASP A 5 9.51 18.05 -13.39
CA ASP A 5 10.44 17.17 -12.72
C ASP A 5 11.16 16.29 -13.74
N SER A 6 12.44 16.61 -13.99
CA SER A 6 13.28 15.88 -14.94
C SER A 6 13.61 14.45 -14.48
N SER A 7 13.24 14.07 -13.26
CA SER A 7 13.54 12.75 -12.69
C SER A 7 12.36 11.77 -12.73
N LEU A 8 11.15 12.25 -13.08
CA LEU A 8 9.95 11.43 -13.16
C LEU A 8 9.82 10.80 -14.55
N GLU A 9 9.77 9.48 -14.57
CA GLU A 9 9.66 8.66 -15.77
C GLU A 9 8.39 7.80 -15.68
N LEU A 10 7.70 7.65 -16.82
CA LEU A 10 6.47 6.86 -16.94
C LEU A 10 6.72 5.68 -17.86
N TYR A 11 6.46 4.47 -17.36
CA TYR A 11 6.60 3.23 -18.11
C TYR A 11 5.31 2.40 -18.05
N TYR A 12 5.23 1.39 -18.90
CA TYR A 12 4.31 0.27 -18.76
C TYR A 12 5.12 -0.97 -18.33
N TRP A 13 4.49 -1.93 -17.67
CA TRP A 13 5.13 -3.18 -17.30
C TRP A 13 4.37 -4.37 -17.88
N ARG A 14 5.12 -5.36 -18.38
CA ARG A 14 4.56 -6.63 -18.86
C ARG A 14 5.52 -7.77 -18.59
N ASP A 15 4.99 -8.90 -18.15
CA ASP A 15 5.79 -10.12 -17.95
C ASP A 15 5.69 -11.13 -19.10
N TYR A 16 6.44 -12.23 -18.98
CA TYR A 16 6.44 -13.34 -19.94
C TYR A 16 5.10 -14.10 -20.00
N ARG A 17 4.22 -13.94 -19.00
CA ARG A 17 2.90 -14.55 -18.92
C ARG A 17 1.79 -13.65 -19.44
N GLN A 18 2.14 -12.54 -20.10
CA GLN A 18 1.20 -11.55 -20.64
C GLN A 18 0.35 -10.88 -19.55
N ARG A 19 0.89 -10.76 -18.33
CA ARG A 19 0.32 -9.89 -17.29
C ARG A 19 0.86 -8.49 -17.50
N GLU A 20 -0.01 -7.50 -17.37
CA GLU A 20 0.31 -6.11 -17.68
C GLU A 20 -0.07 -5.23 -16.49
N VAL A 21 0.68 -4.15 -16.30
CA VAL A 21 0.34 -3.03 -15.43
C VAL A 21 0.46 -1.77 -16.27
N ASP A 22 -0.62 -0.97 -16.29
CA ASP A 22 -0.76 0.16 -17.20
C ASP A 22 0.34 1.21 -17.02
N PHE A 23 0.61 1.58 -15.76
CA PHE A 23 1.59 2.62 -15.46
C PHE A 23 2.52 2.25 -14.30
N VAL A 24 3.79 2.56 -14.51
CA VAL A 24 4.86 2.50 -13.53
C VAL A 24 5.46 3.90 -13.44
N LEU A 25 5.33 4.51 -12.26
CA LEU A 25 5.97 5.79 -11.96
C LEU A 25 7.32 5.53 -11.34
N LYS A 26 8.38 5.94 -12.05
CA LYS A 26 9.77 5.77 -11.63
C LYS A 26 10.40 7.14 -11.36
N ARG A 27 11.16 7.22 -10.28
CA ARG A 27 11.91 8.42 -9.89
C ARG A 27 13.35 8.04 -9.57
N GLY A 28 14.27 8.48 -10.42
CA GLY A 28 15.68 8.12 -10.29
C GLY A 28 15.90 6.60 -10.37
N ALA A 29 16.36 5.99 -9.28
CA ALA A 29 16.66 4.56 -9.22
C ALA A 29 15.49 3.68 -8.69
N GLY A 30 14.43 4.30 -8.16
CA GLY A 30 13.32 3.59 -7.51
C GLY A 30 12.00 3.72 -8.26
N VAL A 31 11.10 2.75 -8.04
CA VAL A 31 9.70 2.83 -8.50
C VAL A 31 8.84 3.37 -7.37
N ASP A 32 8.26 4.55 -7.60
CA ASP A 32 7.46 5.28 -6.61
C ASP A 32 6.07 4.66 -6.45
N GLU A 33 5.39 4.35 -7.56
CA GLU A 33 4.00 3.90 -7.56
C GLU A 33 3.70 3.02 -8.78
N LEU A 34 2.91 1.98 -8.58
CA LEU A 34 2.33 1.15 -9.64
C LEU A 34 0.84 1.44 -9.75
N ILE A 35 0.36 1.71 -10.96
CA ILE A 35 -1.03 2.08 -11.21
C ILE A 35 -1.64 1.11 -12.23
N GLN A 36 -2.71 0.46 -11.81
CA GLN A 36 -3.60 -0.32 -12.66
C GLN A 36 -4.90 0.44 -12.87
N VAL A 37 -5.42 0.50 -14.08
CA VAL A 37 -6.74 1.08 -14.38
C VAL A 37 -7.72 -0.04 -14.71
N THR A 38 -8.93 0.04 -14.18
CA THR A 38 -9.98 -0.97 -14.38
C THR A 38 -11.37 -0.33 -14.46
N TYR A 39 -12.28 -0.97 -15.19
CA TYR A 39 -13.68 -0.53 -15.31
C TYR A 39 -14.57 -0.97 -14.15
N ALA A 40 -14.01 -1.61 -13.12
CA ALA A 40 -14.74 -2.06 -11.95
C ALA A 40 -15.55 -0.93 -11.29
N ALA A 41 -16.84 -1.17 -11.04
CA ALA A 41 -17.70 -0.26 -10.29
C ALA A 41 -17.79 -0.67 -8.81
N ILE A 42 -17.64 -1.97 -8.53
CA ILE A 42 -17.54 -2.53 -7.18
C ILE A 42 -16.30 -3.41 -7.04
N ARG A 43 -15.95 -3.76 -5.81
CA ARG A 43 -14.75 -4.57 -5.53
C ARG A 43 -14.75 -5.93 -6.23
N ASP A 44 -15.91 -6.57 -6.31
CA ASP A 44 -16.05 -7.91 -6.89
C ASP A 44 -15.85 -7.91 -8.41
N ASP A 45 -15.97 -6.76 -9.07
CA ASP A 45 -15.69 -6.61 -10.50
C ASP A 45 -14.19 -6.57 -10.79
N VAL A 46 -13.36 -6.23 -9.80
CA VAL A 46 -11.90 -6.22 -9.95
C VAL A 46 -11.43 -7.66 -10.09
N ALA A 47 -11.00 -8.02 -11.29
CA ALA A 47 -10.57 -9.37 -11.56
C ALA A 47 -9.32 -9.71 -10.73
N ASP A 48 -9.34 -10.85 -10.03
CA ASP A 48 -8.19 -11.35 -9.27
C ASP A 48 -6.90 -11.43 -10.11
N ARG A 49 -7.05 -11.60 -11.43
CA ARG A 49 -5.94 -11.61 -12.39
C ARG A 49 -5.25 -10.24 -12.52
N GLU A 50 -6.01 -9.15 -12.48
CA GLU A 50 -5.49 -7.77 -12.52
C GLU A 50 -4.73 -7.48 -11.23
N LEU A 51 -5.33 -7.79 -10.08
CA LEU A 51 -4.71 -7.61 -8.78
C LEU A 51 -3.42 -8.43 -8.66
N LYS A 52 -3.42 -9.66 -9.17
CA LYS A 52 -2.24 -10.52 -9.21
C LYS A 52 -1.14 -10.01 -10.14
N ALA A 53 -1.49 -9.34 -11.25
CA ALA A 53 -0.50 -8.70 -12.12
C ALA A 53 0.22 -7.58 -11.35
N LEU A 54 -0.56 -6.71 -10.69
CA LEU A 54 -0.06 -5.60 -9.88
C LEU A 54 0.85 -6.08 -8.73
N LEU A 55 0.45 -7.15 -8.02
CA LEU A 55 1.24 -7.71 -6.92
C LEU A 55 2.57 -8.31 -7.39
N VAL A 56 2.60 -8.96 -8.55
CA VAL A 56 3.85 -9.51 -9.08
C VAL A 56 4.77 -8.41 -9.61
N ALA A 57 4.23 -7.41 -10.31
CA ALA A 57 5.01 -6.24 -10.69
C ALA A 57 5.63 -5.56 -9.45
N SER A 58 4.86 -5.46 -8.36
CA SER A 58 5.32 -4.94 -7.08
C SER A 58 6.47 -5.75 -6.48
N ASP A 59 6.41 -7.08 -6.52
CA ASP A 59 7.52 -7.94 -6.04
C ASP A 59 8.77 -7.78 -6.89
N GLU A 60 8.62 -7.75 -8.21
CA GLU A 60 9.74 -7.66 -9.14
C GLU A 60 10.44 -6.30 -9.08
N LEU A 61 9.66 -5.22 -8.94
CA LEU A 61 10.16 -3.85 -8.91
C LEU A 61 10.46 -3.34 -7.50
N GLY A 62 10.12 -4.10 -6.46
CA GLY A 62 10.28 -3.71 -5.06
C GLY A 62 9.42 -2.52 -4.62
N CYS A 63 8.31 -2.25 -5.34
CA CYS A 63 7.42 -1.11 -5.07
C CYS A 63 6.38 -1.46 -4.02
N ARG A 64 6.12 -0.55 -3.06
CA ARG A 64 5.16 -0.76 -1.96
C ARG A 64 3.85 0.00 -2.14
N GLU A 65 3.84 1.05 -2.97
CA GLU A 65 2.65 1.86 -3.22
C GLU A 65 1.93 1.33 -4.47
N LEU A 66 0.76 0.73 -4.24
CA LEU A 66 -0.06 0.09 -5.26
C LEU A 66 -1.38 0.83 -5.36
N LEU A 67 -1.69 1.34 -6.54
CA LEU A 67 -2.89 2.09 -6.84
C LEU A 67 -3.70 1.38 -7.91
N VAL A 68 -4.99 1.22 -7.68
CA VAL A 68 -5.97 0.77 -8.66
C VAL A 68 -6.96 1.89 -8.88
N ILE A 69 -6.98 2.45 -10.08
CA ILE A 69 -7.98 3.42 -10.49
C ILE A 69 -9.18 2.63 -11.02
N THR A 70 -10.32 2.84 -10.40
CA THR A 70 -11.58 2.14 -10.75
C THR A 70 -12.57 3.11 -11.36
N TRP A 71 -13.72 2.62 -11.83
CA TRP A 71 -14.78 3.51 -12.29
C TRP A 71 -15.46 4.26 -11.15
N ASP A 72 -15.84 3.55 -10.07
CA ASP A 72 -16.57 4.15 -8.93
C ASP A 72 -16.23 3.55 -7.55
N TYR A 73 -15.34 2.55 -7.49
CA TYR A 73 -14.98 1.89 -6.24
C TYR A 73 -13.82 2.59 -5.51
N GLY A 74 -14.02 2.90 -4.24
CA GLY A 74 -13.00 3.51 -3.38
C GLY A 74 -12.78 2.72 -2.10
N GLY A 75 -11.53 2.46 -1.75
CA GLY A 75 -11.18 1.67 -0.57
C GLY A 75 -9.68 1.42 -0.43
N GLU A 76 -9.29 0.72 0.62
CA GLU A 76 -7.94 0.20 0.81
C GLU A 76 -8.02 -1.25 1.29
N GLU A 77 -7.16 -2.09 0.73
CA GLU A 77 -7.08 -3.51 1.11
C GLU A 77 -5.63 -3.91 1.37
N LEU A 78 -5.46 -4.86 2.28
CA LEU A 78 -4.17 -5.49 2.54
C LEU A 78 -4.16 -6.87 1.87
N VAL A 79 -3.34 -7.02 0.84
CA VAL A 79 -3.23 -8.25 0.04
C VAL A 79 -1.78 -8.69 0.05
N ASP A 80 -1.51 -9.91 0.51
CA ASP A 80 -0.16 -10.46 0.67
C ASP A 80 0.80 -9.54 1.47
N GLY A 81 0.26 -8.84 2.47
CA GLY A 81 1.02 -7.89 3.30
C GLY A 81 1.34 -6.55 2.63
N LYS A 82 0.82 -6.31 1.41
CA LYS A 82 0.95 -5.06 0.66
C LYS A 82 -0.36 -4.28 0.70
N ARG A 83 -0.26 -2.96 0.78
CA ARG A 83 -1.44 -2.08 0.76
C ARG A 83 -1.78 -1.74 -0.67
N VAL A 84 -3.01 -2.04 -1.08
CA VAL A 84 -3.57 -1.67 -2.38
C VAL A 84 -4.65 -0.63 -2.14
N ARG A 85 -4.48 0.54 -2.75
CA ARG A 85 -5.46 1.63 -2.69
C ARG A 85 -6.33 1.60 -3.94
N PHE A 86 -7.64 1.67 -3.74
CA PHE A 86 -8.62 1.79 -4.80
C PHE A 86 -9.16 3.20 -4.81
N VAL A 87 -9.07 3.88 -5.95
CA VAL A 87 -9.54 5.26 -6.10
C VAL A 87 -10.45 5.35 -7.32
N PRO A 88 -11.67 5.87 -7.18
CA PRO A 88 -12.52 6.15 -8.33
C PRO A 88 -11.86 7.15 -9.27
N LEU A 89 -11.98 6.93 -10.58
CA LEU A 89 -11.37 7.79 -11.60
C LEU A 89 -11.77 9.25 -11.44
N TRP A 90 -13.05 9.52 -11.19
CA TRP A 90 -13.54 10.89 -10.98
C TRP A 90 -12.90 11.55 -9.76
N ARG A 91 -12.64 10.79 -8.68
CA ARG A 91 -11.96 11.30 -7.50
C ARG A 91 -10.50 11.57 -7.80
N TRP A 92 -9.83 10.65 -8.48
CA TRP A 92 -8.44 10.82 -8.91
C TRP A 92 -8.23 12.05 -9.79
N LEU A 93 -9.18 12.35 -10.69
CA LEU A 93 -9.13 13.52 -11.57
C LEU A 93 -9.41 14.85 -10.85
N LEU A 94 -10.18 14.82 -9.75
CA LEU A 94 -10.61 16.02 -9.02
C LEU A 94 -9.77 16.30 -7.76
N GLU A 95 -9.02 15.32 -7.26
CA GLU A 95 -8.12 15.51 -6.13
C GLU A 95 -6.91 16.37 -6.54
N ASP A 96 -6.94 17.64 -6.15
CA ASP A 96 -5.78 18.52 -6.30
C ASP A 96 -4.77 18.19 -5.19
N ARG A 97 -3.63 17.57 -5.55
CA ARG A 97 -2.57 17.16 -4.60
C ARG A 97 -1.80 18.34 -3.96
N GLN A 98 -2.39 19.52 -3.83
CA GLN A 98 -1.75 20.76 -3.34
C GLN A 98 -1.40 20.76 -1.83
N GLN A 99 -1.40 19.63 -1.13
CA GLN A 99 -1.07 19.57 0.31
C GLN A 99 0.03 18.54 0.62
N ALA A 100 1.23 18.81 0.12
CA ALA A 100 2.48 18.32 0.70
C ALA A 100 3.40 19.47 1.20
N ASN A 101 2.92 20.73 1.19
CA ASN A 101 3.74 21.90 1.54
C ASN A 101 3.46 22.51 2.93
N SER A 102 2.69 21.85 3.81
CA SER A 102 2.47 22.33 5.19
C SER A 102 2.62 21.26 6.29
N VAL A 103 2.75 19.97 5.94
CA VAL A 103 2.88 18.88 6.95
C VAL A 103 4.33 18.73 7.46
N GLY A 104 5.33 19.24 6.72
CA GLY A 104 6.73 19.24 7.13
C GLY A 104 7.04 20.12 8.35
N GLU A 105 6.12 21.00 8.75
CA GLU A 105 6.25 21.84 9.95
C GLU A 105 5.55 21.21 11.18
N TYR A 106 4.50 20.40 10.98
CA TYR A 106 3.78 19.74 12.07
C TYR A 106 4.55 18.52 12.63
N ALA A 107 5.22 17.74 11.77
CA ALA A 107 6.05 16.61 12.20
C ALA A 107 7.36 17.04 12.90
N LYS A 108 7.82 18.28 12.70
CA LYS A 108 8.94 18.87 13.45
C LYS A 108 8.53 19.30 14.87
N ARG A 109 7.23 19.52 15.11
CA ARG A 109 6.70 19.91 16.42
C ARG A 109 6.22 18.72 17.25
N ASN A 110 5.73 17.67 16.58
CA ASN A 110 5.27 16.42 17.20
C ASN A 110 5.93 15.24 16.49
N GLY A 111 7.11 14.83 16.97
CA GLY A 111 7.83 13.67 16.46
C GLY A 111 7.03 12.37 16.62
N PRO A 112 7.41 11.29 15.90
CA PRO A 112 6.72 10.01 16.02
C PRO A 112 6.94 9.44 17.42
N THR A 113 5.85 9.28 18.18
CA THR A 113 5.82 8.44 19.38
C THR A 113 5.98 6.98 18.94
N CYS A 114 7.23 6.56 18.79
CA CYS A 114 7.59 5.15 18.69
C CYS A 114 7.20 4.44 20.00
N ALA A 115 6.04 3.77 20.04
CA ALA A 115 5.72 2.82 21.10
C ALA A 115 4.69 1.78 20.62
N PHE A 116 5.13 0.88 19.75
CA PHE A 116 4.51 -0.45 19.67
C PHE A 116 5.58 -1.48 20.01
N SER A 117 5.65 -1.84 21.30
CA SER A 117 6.40 -3.01 21.75
C SER A 117 5.54 -4.25 21.48
N PRO A 118 6.05 -5.30 20.80
CA PRO A 118 5.31 -6.54 20.62
C PRO A 118 5.13 -7.26 21.97
N PRO A 119 4.01 -7.96 22.20
CA PRO A 119 3.79 -8.70 23.44
C PRO A 119 4.76 -9.90 23.52
N ARG A 120 5.55 -9.98 24.59
CA ARG A 120 6.41 -11.12 24.91
C ARG A 120 5.55 -12.34 25.25
N LEU A 121 5.74 -13.44 24.54
CA LEU A 121 5.29 -14.77 24.95
C LEU A 121 5.83 -15.07 26.37
N ARG A 122 4.94 -15.31 27.33
CA ARG A 122 5.33 -15.84 28.66
C ARG A 122 5.38 -17.35 28.60
N SER A 123 6.55 -17.92 28.82
CA SER A 123 6.72 -19.31 29.23
C SER A 123 6.06 -19.50 30.61
N ARG A 124 5.11 -20.43 30.70
CA ARG A 124 4.56 -20.91 31.97
C ARG A 124 5.51 -21.97 32.53
N SER A 125 6.29 -21.58 33.53
CA SER A 125 6.86 -22.51 34.51
C SER A 125 6.70 -21.93 35.90
N ASP A 126 6.30 -22.82 36.80
CA ASP A 126 6.50 -22.81 38.25
C ASP A 126 5.45 -22.21 39.21
N LYS A 127 4.92 -23.18 39.98
CA LYS A 127 4.72 -23.19 41.45
C LYS A 127 3.46 -22.53 42.01
N VAL A 128 2.47 -23.37 42.28
CA VAL A 128 1.55 -23.20 43.41
C VAL A 128 1.97 -24.19 44.50
N LYS A 129 2.52 -23.67 45.60
CA LYS A 129 2.69 -24.38 46.87
C LYS A 129 1.58 -23.95 47.82
N GLY A 130 0.86 -24.96 48.35
CA GLY A 130 0.40 -25.01 49.74
C GLY A 130 -0.94 -24.35 50.08
N HIS A 131 -1.93 -25.17 50.41
CA HIS A 131 -2.45 -25.24 51.79
C HIS A 131 -3.39 -26.44 51.94
N ALA A 132 -3.09 -27.29 52.93
CA ALA A 132 -4.04 -28.24 53.50
C ALA A 132 -5.06 -27.51 54.38
N PRO A 133 -6.18 -28.15 54.71
CA PRO A 133 -6.44 -28.36 56.12
C PRO A 133 -6.96 -29.76 56.47
N GLU A 134 -6.60 -30.19 57.67
CA GLU A 134 -7.14 -31.33 58.42
C GLU A 134 -8.63 -31.12 58.74
N LYS A 135 -9.48 -32.13 58.54
CA LYS A 135 -9.95 -33.13 59.52
C LYS A 135 -11.01 -34.01 58.89
#